data_AF-A0A0F9RFS3-F1
#
_entry.id   AF-A0A0F9RFS3-F1
#
_cell.length_a   1.000
_cell.length_b   1.000
_cell.length_c   1.000
_cell.angle_alpha   90.00
_cell.angle_beta   90.00
_cell.angle_gamma   90.00
#
_symmetry.space_group_name_H-M   'P 1'
#
loop_
_entity.id
_entity.type
_entity.pdbx_description
1 polymer ?
#
loop_
_entity_poly.entity_id
_entity_poly.type
_entity_poly.pdbx_seq_one_letter_code
_entity_poly.pdbx_strand_id
1 'polypeptide(L)'
;MSWSITQEIIAEWAKKTFKDSSISSTIAHLRDEIDEIEESPDEIEEWADVIILYMNAAYYSGHSMDDILIAVHKKFEKNKNRSWGEPDERGVVKHIDEQEM
;
A
#
# COMPACT_ATOMS: atom_id res chain seq x y z
N MET A 1 -18.20 -3.82 -9.39
CA MET A 1 -17.21 -4.58 -8.60
C MET A 1 -16.74 -3.68 -7.47
N SER A 2 -16.64 -4.19 -6.24
CA SER A 2 -16.18 -3.42 -5.06
C SER A 2 -14.75 -3.82 -4.71
N TRP A 3 -13.97 -2.90 -4.15
CA TRP A 3 -12.61 -3.19 -3.67
C TRP A 3 -12.60 -4.23 -2.54
N SER A 4 -13.56 -4.21 -1.63
CA SER A 4 -13.67 -5.22 -0.57
C SER A 4 -13.99 -6.61 -1.13
N ILE A 5 -14.89 -6.69 -2.12
CA ILE A 5 -15.17 -7.96 -2.82
C ILE A 5 -13.93 -8.45 -3.58
N THR A 6 -13.18 -7.53 -4.21
CA THR A 6 -11.95 -7.86 -4.95
C THR A 6 -10.89 -8.41 -4.00
N GLN A 7 -10.71 -7.79 -2.82
CA GLN A 7 -9.81 -8.27 -1.78
C GLN A 7 -10.18 -9.67 -1.31
N GLU A 8 -11.46 -9.95 -1.06
CA GLU A 8 -11.92 -11.29 -0.65
C GLU A 8 -11.57 -12.35 -1.69
N ILE A 9 -11.83 -12.08 -2.98
CA ILE A 9 -11.49 -13.00 -4.09
C ILE A 9 -9.99 -13.28 -4.12
N ILE A 10 -9.17 -12.24 -4.02
CA ILE A 10 -7.70 -12.36 -4.03
C ILE A 10 -7.23 -13.19 -2.83
N ALA A 11 -7.70 -12.86 -1.63
CA ALA A 11 -7.25 -13.52 -0.40
C ALA A 11 -7.67 -14.99 -0.35
N GLU A 12 -8.90 -15.32 -0.78
CA GLU A 12 -9.37 -16.71 -0.85
C GLU A 12 -8.54 -17.54 -1.83
N TRP A 13 -8.25 -16.98 -3.01
CA TRP A 13 -7.40 -17.65 -3.99
C TRP A 13 -5.96 -17.80 -3.48
N ALA A 14 -5.38 -16.75 -2.91
CA ALA A 14 -4.02 -16.75 -2.38
C ALA A 14 -3.86 -17.78 -1.25
N LYS A 15 -4.82 -17.83 -0.31
CA LYS A 15 -4.84 -18.80 0.80
C LYS A 15 -4.86 -20.25 0.32
N LYS A 16 -5.56 -20.52 -0.78
CA LYS A 16 -5.62 -21.87 -1.38
C LYS A 16 -4.33 -22.23 -2.11
N THR A 17 -3.71 -21.26 -2.77
CA THR A 17 -2.57 -21.46 -3.68
C THR A 17 -1.24 -21.47 -2.93
N PHE A 18 -1.02 -20.51 -2.01
CA PHE A 18 0.26 -20.28 -1.34
C PHE A 18 0.19 -20.66 0.14
N LYS A 19 0.22 -21.96 0.43
CA LYS A 19 0.02 -22.52 1.78
C LYS A 19 1.05 -22.05 2.82
N ASP A 20 2.27 -21.74 2.37
CA ASP A 20 3.37 -21.30 3.22
C ASP A 20 3.53 -19.77 3.26
N SER A 21 2.64 -19.04 2.57
CA SER A 21 2.69 -17.58 2.57
C SER A 21 2.32 -17.00 3.93
N SER A 22 2.99 -15.91 4.28
CA SER A 22 2.78 -15.11 5.48
C SER A 22 2.64 -13.63 5.11
N ILE A 23 2.20 -12.81 6.07
CA ILE A 23 2.21 -11.35 5.90
C ILE A 23 3.65 -10.88 5.58
N SER A 24 4.65 -11.42 6.27
CA SER A 24 6.05 -11.05 6.06
C SER A 24 6.55 -11.38 4.65
N SER A 25 6.22 -12.56 4.11
CA SER A 25 6.61 -12.91 2.73
C SER A 25 5.84 -12.11 1.69
N THR A 26 4.56 -11.80 1.95
CA THR A 26 3.75 -10.94 1.07
C THR A 26 4.29 -9.52 1.01
N ILE A 27 4.72 -8.96 2.16
CA ILE A 27 5.34 -7.64 2.23
C ILE A 27 6.75 -7.63 1.64
N ALA A 28 7.48 -8.75 1.70
CA ALA A 28 8.74 -8.87 0.98
C ALA A 28 8.51 -8.78 -0.54
N HIS A 29 7.58 -9.57 -1.07
CA HIS A 29 7.23 -9.53 -2.49
C HIS A 29 6.69 -8.17 -2.93
N LEU A 30 5.89 -7.50 -2.09
CA LEU A 30 5.41 -6.14 -2.35
C LEU A 30 6.56 -5.13 -2.55
N ARG A 31 7.74 -5.36 -1.97
CA ARG A 31 8.91 -4.51 -2.24
C ARG A 31 9.52 -4.79 -3.60
N ASP A 32 9.60 -6.07 -3.97
CA ASP A 32 10.07 -6.48 -5.30
C ASP A 32 9.18 -5.84 -6.38
N GLU A 33 7.84 -5.86 -6.24
CA GLU A 33 6.93 -5.20 -7.21
C GLU A 33 7.06 -3.67 -7.24
N ILE A 34 7.51 -3.03 -6.16
CA ILE A 34 7.79 -1.58 -6.17
C ILE A 34 9.04 -1.29 -7.01
N ASP A 35 10.04 -2.17 -6.96
CA ASP A 35 11.23 -2.07 -7.81
C ASP A 35 10.83 -2.28 -9.29
N GLU A 36 9.89 -3.17 -9.59
CA GLU A 36 9.35 -3.37 -10.96
C GLU A 36 8.62 -2.12 -11.49
N ILE A 37 7.83 -1.43 -10.64
CA ILE A 37 7.26 -0.11 -10.99
C ILE A 37 8.34 0.93 -11.27
N GLU A 38 9.45 0.94 -10.50
CA GLU A 38 10.54 1.89 -10.73
C GLU A 38 11.22 1.64 -12.08
N GLU A 39 11.37 0.38 -12.49
CA GLU A 39 11.93 0.00 -13.78
C GLU A 39 10.96 0.27 -14.95
N SER A 40 9.65 0.04 -14.75
CA SER A 40 8.63 0.07 -15.81
C SER A 40 7.36 0.84 -15.40
N PRO A 41 7.43 2.15 -15.09
CA PRO A 41 6.31 2.89 -14.50
C PRO A 41 5.11 3.08 -15.43
N ASP A 42 5.30 2.91 -16.74
CA ASP A 42 4.26 3.02 -17.76
C ASP A 42 3.43 1.73 -17.92
N GLU A 43 3.88 0.62 -17.32
CA GLU A 43 3.19 -0.68 -17.37
C GLU A 43 2.17 -0.79 -16.22
N ILE A 44 0.88 -0.74 -16.56
CA ILE A 44 -0.22 -0.72 -15.57
C ILE A 44 -0.32 -2.02 -14.76
N GLU A 45 0.24 -3.12 -15.26
CA GLU A 45 0.23 -4.43 -14.60
C GLU A 45 1.09 -4.39 -13.32
N GLU A 46 2.24 -3.73 -13.34
CA GLU A 46 3.11 -3.59 -12.16
C GLU A 46 2.42 -2.82 -11.02
N TRP A 47 1.65 -1.79 -11.37
CA TRP A 47 0.80 -1.09 -10.41
C TRP A 47 -0.30 -1.99 -9.85
N ALA A 48 -0.85 -2.91 -10.66
CA ALA A 48 -1.85 -3.85 -10.22
C ALA A 48 -1.28 -4.90 -9.27
N ASP A 49 -0.05 -5.38 -9.50
CA ASP A 49 0.62 -6.37 -8.64
C ASP A 49 0.87 -5.82 -7.24
N VAL A 50 1.31 -4.56 -7.13
CA VAL A 50 1.39 -3.84 -5.85
C VAL A 50 0.04 -3.81 -5.11
N ILE A 51 -1.05 -3.54 -5.83
CA ILE A 51 -2.39 -3.48 -5.22
C ILE A 51 -2.87 -4.87 -4.79
N ILE A 52 -2.63 -5.91 -5.59
CA ILE A 52 -2.99 -7.30 -5.27
C ILE A 52 -2.27 -7.76 -4.01
N LEU A 53 -0.96 -7.55 -3.91
CA LEU A 53 -0.17 -7.92 -2.74
C LEU A 53 -0.55 -7.10 -1.51
N TYR A 54 -0.80 -5.79 -1.66
CA TYR A 54 -1.29 -4.95 -0.58
C TYR A 54 -2.63 -5.45 -0.02
N MET A 55 -3.60 -5.78 -0.90
CA MET A 55 -4.91 -6.30 -0.51
C MET A 55 -4.80 -7.61 0.27
N ASN A 56 -3.96 -8.51 -0.22
CA ASN A 56 -3.71 -9.80 0.43
C ASN A 56 -3.07 -9.61 1.82
N ALA A 57 -2.06 -8.75 1.93
CA ALA A 57 -1.42 -8.45 3.21
C ALA A 57 -2.37 -7.76 4.21
N ALA A 58 -3.19 -6.81 3.75
CA ALA A 58 -4.21 -6.14 4.56
C ALA A 58 -5.25 -7.13 5.09
N TYR A 59 -5.71 -8.05 4.23
CA TYR A 59 -6.67 -9.10 4.61
C TYR A 59 -6.10 -9.99 5.72
N TYR A 60 -4.87 -10.49 5.56
CA TYR A 60 -4.23 -11.30 6.60
C TYR A 60 -3.95 -10.54 7.91
N SER A 61 -3.85 -9.21 7.82
CA SER A 61 -3.72 -8.32 9.00
C SER A 61 -5.07 -8.01 9.65
N GLY A 62 -6.18 -8.49 9.11
CA GLY A 62 -7.53 -8.25 9.64
C GLY A 62 -8.13 -6.91 9.22
N HIS A 63 -7.67 -6.32 8.12
CA HIS A 63 -8.17 -5.04 7.59
C HIS A 63 -8.88 -5.24 6.26
N SER A 64 -10.13 -4.77 6.18
CA SER A 64 -10.86 -4.70 4.90
C SER A 64 -10.41 -3.48 4.08
N MET A 65 -10.64 -3.51 2.77
CA MET A 65 -10.41 -2.32 1.94
C MET A 65 -11.30 -1.13 2.31
N ASP A 66 -12.48 -1.37 2.90
CA ASP A 66 -13.31 -0.30 3.46
C ASP A 66 -12.65 0.33 4.71
N ASP A 67 -12.05 -0.47 5.60
CA ASP A 67 -11.28 0.04 6.75
C ASP A 67 -10.08 0.88 6.28
N ILE A 68 -9.36 0.39 5.27
CA ILE A 68 -8.24 1.12 4.67
C ILE A 68 -8.72 2.42 4.04
N LEU A 69 -9.82 2.43 3.29
CA LEU A 69 -10.35 3.65 2.68
C LEU A 69 -10.69 4.72 3.74
N ILE A 70 -11.34 4.31 4.83
CA ILE A 70 -11.62 5.19 5.97
C ILE A 70 -10.31 5.73 6.57
N ALA A 71 -9.31 4.87 6.77
CA ALA A 71 -8.02 5.25 7.32
C ALA A 71 -7.26 6.21 6.39
N VAL A 72 -7.29 5.98 5.08
CA VAL A 72 -6.71 6.84 4.04
C VAL A 72 -7.32 8.23 4.12
N HIS A 73 -8.65 8.36 4.15
CA HIS A 73 -9.30 9.67 4.26
C HIS A 73 -8.91 10.41 5.54
N LYS A 74 -8.95 9.74 6.70
CA LYS A 74 -8.52 10.34 7.97
C LYS A 74 -7.07 10.80 7.94
N LYS A 75 -6.18 9.97 7.39
CA LYS A 75 -4.75 10.28 7.26
C LYS A 75 -4.51 11.42 6.29
N PHE A 76 -5.25 11.48 5.19
CA PHE A 76 -5.18 12.54 4.19
C PHE A 76 -5.63 13.88 4.78
N GLU A 77 -6.73 13.93 5.53
CA GLU A 77 -7.14 15.12 6.28
C GLU A 77 -6.06 15.58 7.27
N LYS A 78 -5.42 14.65 8.00
CA LYS A 78 -4.28 15.00 8.86
C LYS A 78 -3.12 15.59 8.05
N ASN A 79 -2.78 15.00 6.90
CA ASN A 79 -1.67 15.43 6.07
C ASN A 79 -1.88 16.81 5.44
N LYS A 80 -3.11 17.19 5.08
CA LYS A 80 -3.44 18.55 4.61
C LYS A 80 -3.20 19.64 5.65
N ASN A 81 -3.25 19.28 6.94
CA ASN A 81 -3.05 20.20 8.05
C ASN A 81 -1.62 20.19 8.60
N ARG A 82 -0.68 19.51 7.94
CA ARG A 82 0.74 19.53 8.35
C ARG A 82 1.49 20.67 7.68
N SER A 83 2.56 21.10 8.34
CA SER A 83 3.64 21.85 7.70
C SER A 83 4.56 20.89 6.95
N TRP A 84 4.94 21.26 5.73
CA TRP A 84 5.82 20.49 4.87
C TRP A 84 7.13 21.26 4.67
N GLY A 85 8.26 20.57 4.70
CA GLY A 85 9.57 21.16 4.44
C GLY A 85 9.84 21.35 2.95
N GLU A 86 11.05 21.77 2.64
CA GLU A 86 11.55 21.81 1.26
C GLU A 86 11.90 20.39 0.77
N PRO A 87 11.78 20.12 -0.55
CA PRO A 87 12.22 18.85 -1.13
C PRO A 87 13.72 18.61 -0.96
N ASP A 88 14.11 17.34 -0.76
CA ASP A 88 15.52 16.92 -0.82
C ASP A 88 16.05 16.85 -2.28
N GLU A 89 17.31 16.43 -2.46
CA GLU A 89 17.94 16.30 -3.78
C GLU A 89 17.24 15.31 -4.73
N ARG A 90 16.36 14.44 -4.19
CA ARG A 90 15.54 13.49 -4.95
C ARG A 90 14.10 14.00 -5.14
N GLY A 91 13.78 15.20 -4.67
CA GLY A 91 12.42 15.75 -4.68
C GLY A 91 11.53 15.27 -3.55
N VAL A 92 12.06 14.53 -2.56
CA VAL A 92 11.24 13.97 -1.47
C VAL A 92 10.91 15.07 -0.46
N VAL A 93 9.62 15.31 -0.25
CA VAL A 93 9.11 16.28 0.73
C VAL A 93 8.64 15.55 2.00
N LYS A 94 9.15 15.95 3.16
CA LYS A 94 8.76 15.41 4.48
C LYS A 94 7.99 16.45 5.28
N HIS A 95 7.13 15.98 6.17
CA HIS A 95 6.46 16.87 7.12
C HIS A 95 7.43 17.30 8.22
N ILE A 96 7.26 18.52 8.72
CA ILE A 96 8.00 19.05 9.87
C ILE A 96 7.06 18.93 11.08
N ASP A 97 7.53 18.32 12.17
CA ASP A 97 6.80 18.32 13.43
C ASP A 97 7.10 19.63 14.18
N GLU A 98 6.08 20.29 14.75
CA GLU A 98 6.22 21.61 15.42
C GLU A 98 7.22 21.65 16.59
N GLN A 99 7.74 20.50 17.03
CA GLN A 99 8.76 20.41 18.09
C GLN A 99 10.21 20.53 17.59
N GLU A 100 10.43 20.66 16.28
CA GLU A 100 11.76 20.86 15.68
C GLU A 100 11.93 22.25 15.04
N MET A 101 11.14 23.24 15.47
CA MET A 101 11.34 24.67 15.17
C MET A 101 11.99 25.43 16.33
#